data_AF-M6UWC1-F1
#
_entry.id   AF-M6UWC1-F1
#
_cell.length_a   1.000
_cell.length_b   1.000
_cell.length_c   1.000
_cell.angle_alpha   90.00
_cell.angle_beta   90.00
_cell.angle_gamma   90.00
#
_symmetry.space_group_name_H-M   'P 1'
#
loop_
_entity.id
_entity.type
_entity.pdbx_description
1 polymer ?
#
loop_
_entity_poly.entity_id
_entity_poly.type
_entity_poly.pdbx_seq_one_letter_code
_entity_poly.pdbx_strand_id
1 'polypeptide(L)' 'MEDFDLPYAELTLIMDTTIPFLNRPESFPELFALSVELNLFVYTPQEWEKAQDQSKYPGFWKSVFEDMIPIL' A
#
# COMPACT_ATOMS: atom_id res chain seq x y z
N MET A 1 3.98 31.53 5.73
CA MET A 1 4.52 30.18 5.47
C MET A 1 3.44 29.54 4.63
N GLU A 2 3.63 29.41 3.33
CA GLU A 2 2.65 28.70 2.49
C GLU A 2 2.73 27.23 2.89
N ASP A 3 1.62 26.67 3.36
CA ASP A 3 1.46 25.23 3.50
C ASP A 3 1.48 24.65 2.09
N PHE A 4 2.64 24.16 1.67
CA PHE A 4 2.72 23.31 0.49
C PHE A 4 2.11 21.98 0.91
N ASP A 5 0.86 21.73 0.49
CA ASP A 5 0.29 20.38 0.57
C ASP A 5 1.23 19.43 -0.16
N LEU A 6 1.85 18.52 0.60
CA LEU A 6 2.64 17.47 -0.01
C LEU A 6 1.71 16.63 -0.88
N PRO A 7 2.17 16.16 -2.05
CA PRO A 7 1.40 15.18 -2.81
C PRO A 7 1.13 13.97 -1.92
N TYR A 8 -0.06 13.38 -2.03
CA TYR A 8 -0.44 12.18 -1.30
C TYR A 8 -0.29 10.94 -2.20
N ALA A 9 0.22 9.85 -1.64
CA ALA A 9 0.36 8.57 -2.32
C ALA A 9 0.02 7.40 -1.41
N GLU A 10 -0.60 6.38 -2.00
CA GLU A 10 -0.80 5.06 -1.38
C GLU A 10 0.08 4.06 -2.10
N LEU A 11 0.97 3.39 -1.36
CA LEU A 11 1.86 2.37 -1.89
C LEU A 11 1.55 1.02 -1.27
N THR A 12 1.33 0.01 -2.11
CA THR A 12 1.19 -1.38 -1.69
C THR A 12 2.43 -2.15 -2.12
N LEU A 13 3.15 -2.74 -1.16
CA LEU A 13 4.27 -3.65 -1.40
C LEU A 13 3.84 -5.09 -1.14
N ILE A 14 4.23 -6.00 -2.03
CA ILE A 14 3.92 -7.44 -1.90
C ILE A 14 5.23 -8.18 -1.67
N MET A 15 5.42 -8.75 -0.47
CA MET A 15 6.64 -9.48 -0.13
C MET A 15 6.43 -10.47 1.02
N ASP A 16 7.25 -11.50 1.10
CA ASP A 16 7.24 -12.40 2.25
C ASP A 16 7.77 -11.68 3.50
N THR A 17 7.04 -11.82 4.60
CA THR A 17 7.43 -11.29 5.91
C THR A 17 6.74 -12.05 7.03
N THR A 18 7.40 -12.10 8.20
CA THR A 18 6.83 -12.62 9.44
C THR A 18 6.39 -11.52 10.41
N ILE A 19 6.64 -10.24 10.05
CA ILE A 19 6.29 -9.08 10.86
C ILE A 19 4.75 -8.90 10.84
N PRO A 20 4.10 -8.62 11.98
CA PRO A 20 2.67 -8.32 12.03
C PRO A 20 2.29 -7.14 11.12
N PHE A 21 1.15 -7.22 10.43
CA PHE A 21 0.72 -6.25 9.40
C PHE A 21 0.97 -4.78 9.77
N LEU A 22 0.51 -4.36 10.95
CA LEU A 22 0.60 -2.98 11.42
C LEU A 22 2.03 -2.46 11.59
N ASN A 23 3.00 -3.35 11.78
CA ASN A 23 4.39 -2.98 12.07
C ASN A 23 5.28 -3.08 10.82
N ARG A 24 4.78 -3.62 9.71
CA ARG A 24 5.57 -3.82 8.49
C ARG A 24 6.08 -2.50 7.88
N PRO A 25 5.33 -1.38 7.90
CA PRO A 25 5.84 -0.13 7.35
C PRO A 25 7.12 0.36 8.03
N GLU A 26 7.33 0.03 9.31
CA GLU A 26 8.53 0.41 10.07
C GLU A 26 9.82 -0.20 9.50
N SER A 27 9.72 -1.21 8.63
CA SER A 27 10.86 -1.81 7.94
C SER A 27 11.38 -0.98 6.76
N PHE A 28 10.68 0.09 6.39
CA PHE A 28 10.99 0.95 5.23
C PHE A 28 11.07 2.44 5.59
N PRO A 29 11.88 2.84 6.58
CA PRO A 29 11.97 4.22 7.03
C PRO A 29 12.36 5.20 5.90
N GLU A 30 13.13 4.75 4.92
CA GLU A 30 13.56 5.54 3.76
C GLU A 30 12.40 5.99 2.86
N LEU A 31 11.30 5.23 2.80
CA LEU A 31 10.12 5.60 2.00
C LEU A 31 9.36 6.77 2.64
N PHE A 32 9.41 6.90 3.96
CA PHE A 32 8.83 8.02 4.70
C PHE A 32 9.70 9.28 4.71
N ALA A 33 10.95 9.19 4.22
CA ALA A 33 11.81 10.35 4.03
C ALA A 33 11.51 11.11 2.72
N LEU A 34 10.62 10.58 1.87
CA LEU A 34 10.19 11.22 0.63
C LEU A 34 9.34 12.47 0.92
N SER A 35 9.43 13.48 0.05
CA SER A 35 8.58 14.69 0.11
C SER A 35 7.17 14.43 -0.43
N VAL A 36 6.51 13.39 0.10
CA VAL A 36 5.16 12.93 -0.25
C VAL A 36 4.50 12.44 1.05
N GLU A 37 3.22 12.70 1.23
CA GLU A 37 2.44 12.04 2.29
C GLU A 37 2.16 10.61 1.84
N LEU A 38 2.79 9.63 2.50
CA LEU A 38 2.77 8.24 2.08
C LEU A 38 2.00 7.35 3.07
N ASN A 39 0.98 6.66 2.56
CA ASN A 39 0.41 5.49 3.23
C ASN A 39 1.00 4.22 2.63
N LEU A 40 1.76 3.47 3.44
CA LEU A 40 2.43 2.24 3.04
C LEU A 40 1.68 1.02 3.59
N PHE A 41 1.25 0.13 2.69
CA PHE A 41 0.70 -1.17 3.03
C PHE A 41 1.64 -2.26 2.54
N VAL A 42 2.01 -3.19 3.42
CA VAL A 42 2.89 -4.31 3.05
C VAL A 42 2.10 -5.59 3.25
N TYR A 43 1.79 -6.30 2.16
CA TYR A 43 1.05 -7.55 2.15
C TYR A 43 2.00 -8.72 1.87
N THR A 44 1.71 -9.89 2.45
CA THR A 44 2.31 -11.12 1.95
C THR A 44 1.65 -11.56 0.64
N PRO A 45 2.31 -12.39 -0.19
CA PRO A 45 1.69 -12.91 -1.39
C PRO A 45 0.34 -13.59 -1.13
N GLN A 46 0.20 -14.31 -0.02
CA GLN A 46 -1.04 -15.02 0.33
C GLN A 46 -2.16 -14.07 0.80
N GLU A 47 -1.80 -12.97 1.47
CA GLU A 47 -2.78 -11.93 1.83
C GLU A 47 -3.23 -11.17 0.58
N TRP A 48 -2.30 -10.88 -0.34
CA TRP A 48 -2.60 -10.21 -1.61
C TRP A 48 -3.49 -11.06 -2.51
N GLU A 49 -3.26 -12.37 -2.58
CA GLU A 49 -4.14 -13.31 -3.30
C GLU A 49 -5.57 -13.27 -2.75
N LYS A 50 -5.74 -13.19 -1.42
CA LYS A 50 -7.07 -13.05 -0.81
C LYS A 50 -7.74 -11.71 -1.17
N ALA A 51 -6.98 -10.62 -1.16
CA ALA A 51 -7.47 -9.31 -1.60
C ALA A 51 -7.92 -9.35 -3.07
N GLN A 52 -7.16 -10.02 -3.94
CA GLN A 52 -7.49 -10.22 -5.34
C GLN A 52 -8.72 -11.12 -5.53
N ASP A 53 -8.92 -12.14 -4.69
CA ASP A 53 -10.15 -12.94 -4.75
C ASP A 53 -11.37 -12.10 -4.34
N GLN A 54 -11.22 -11.26 -3.32
CA GLN A 54 -12.28 -10.35 -2.86
C GLN A 54 -12.64 -9.26 -3.90
N SER A 55 -11.69 -8.84 -4.74
CA SER A 55 -11.93 -7.81 -5.77
C SER A 55 -12.90 -8.26 -6.87
N LYS A 56 -13.19 -9.56 -6.98
CA LYS A 56 -14.20 -10.12 -7.90
C LYS A 56 -15.63 -9.72 -7.54
N TYR A 57 -15.87 -9.25 -6.31
CA TYR A 57 -17.17 -8.85 -5.80
C TYR A 57 -17.21 -7.33 -5.55
N PRO A 58 -18.39 -6.68 -5.59
CA PRO A 58 -18.49 -5.25 -5.27
C PRO A 58 -17.95 -4.94 -3.87
N GLY A 59 -17.14 -3.88 -3.75
CA GLY A 59 -16.56 -3.44 -2.48
C GLY A 59 -15.24 -2.73 -2.65
N PHE A 60 -14.57 -2.46 -1.53
CA PHE A 60 -13.29 -1.74 -1.48
C PHE A 60 -12.21 -2.34 -2.39
N TRP A 61 -12.02 -3.66 -2.34
CA TRP A 61 -10.98 -4.30 -3.15
C TRP A 61 -11.25 -4.23 -4.65
N LYS A 62 -12.52 -4.17 -5.08
CA LYS A 62 -12.82 -4.00 -6.49
C LYS A 62 -12.30 -2.66 -7.02
N SER A 63 -12.59 -1.56 -6.33
CA SER A 63 -12.11 -0.23 -6.75
C SER A 63 -10.59 -0.13 -6.67
N VAL A 64 -9.97 -0.68 -5.62
CA VAL A 64 -8.50 -0.68 -5.51
C VAL A 64 -7.84 -1.38 -6.71
N PHE A 65 -8.32 -2.55 -7.12
CA PHE A 65 -7.74 -3.28 -8.25
C PHE A 65 -8.08 -2.67 -9.63
N GLU A 66 -9.18 -1.91 -9.74
CA GLU A 66 -9.53 -1.18 -10.97
C GLU A 66 -8.64 0.05 -11.18
N ASP A 67 -8.27 0.74 -10.08
CA ASP A 67 -7.52 2.00 -10.13
C ASP A 67 -6.01 1.84 -9.91
N MET A 68 -5.55 0.71 -9.36
CA MET A 68 -4.13 0.52 -9.05
C MET A 68 -3.26 0.52 -10.31
N ILE A 69 -2.10 1.15 -10.20
CA ILE A 69 -1.05 1.11 -11.21
C ILE A 69 0.03 0.13 -10.72
N PRO A 70 0.26 -1.00 -11.41
CA PRO A 70 1.35 -1.91 -11.05
C PRO A 70 2.69 -1.27 -11.39
N ILE A 71 3.60 -1.24 -10.42
CA ILE A 71 4.96 -0.71 -10.59
C ILE A 71 5.92 -1.87 -10.35
N LEU A 72 6.30 -2.54 -11.45
CA LEU A 72 7.19 -3.71 -11.57
C LEU A 72 6.61 -5.05 -11.10
#